data_AF-A0A225WB13-F1
#
_entry.id   AF-A0A225WB13-F1
#
_cell.length_a   1.000
_cell.length_b   1.000
_cell.length_c   1.000
_cell.angle_alpha   90.00
_cell.angle_beta   90.00
_cell.angle_gamma   90.00
#
_symmetry.space_group_name_H-M   'P 1'
#
loop_
_entity.id
_entity.type
_entity.pdbx_description
1 polymer ?
#
loop_
_entity_poly.entity_id
_entity_poly.type
_entity_poly.pdbx_seq_one_letter_code
_entity_poly.pdbx_strand_id
1 'polypeptide(L)'
;MAMEASSCKCKFTPRPCIFLYGIGSSHDVEELQNSPKKANGRMGNMNKHAPCCFTVKYVILNTMDFSWTNHTLQDKFCDRALRFSDISDVKSATITNTVVITHSIAGLVMSMALAIGKCSFGEDSTWVGISSLMTGSMASDYFQYFCTGEISNFATDLLEYFEATANETLCVKWCIKVGIIDKKSRKKSCPLCPLPATGPYEKAMEVLPSHKSFGQCRMPISRQSIVYQNEKHASKRLNEAYVKARKRMLSTLVLQ
;
A
#
# COMPACT_ATOMS: atom_id res chain seq x y z
N MET A 1 14.32 -16.39 10.24
CA MET A 1 15.34 -15.59 10.94
C MET A 1 14.66 -14.35 11.49
N ALA A 2 14.59 -14.17 12.82
CA ALA A 2 14.14 -12.91 13.40
C ALA A 2 15.30 -11.93 13.32
N MET A 3 15.13 -10.81 12.62
CA MET A 3 16.11 -9.72 12.71
C MET A 3 16.11 -9.21 14.15
N GLU A 4 17.27 -9.23 14.78
CA GLU A 4 17.49 -8.62 16.08
C GLU A 4 17.09 -7.13 15.98
N ALA A 5 16.23 -6.67 16.90
CA ALA A 5 15.77 -5.29 16.89
C ALA A 5 16.93 -4.37 17.29
N SER A 6 17.66 -3.85 16.32
CA SER A 6 18.57 -2.73 16.55
C SER A 6 17.77 -1.60 17.20
N SER A 7 18.17 -1.13 18.39
CA SER A 7 17.51 -0.02 19.06
C SER A 7 17.79 1.29 18.30
N CYS A 8 17.06 1.52 17.21
CA CYS A 8 17.11 2.77 16.48
C CYS A 8 16.61 3.89 17.40
N LYS A 9 17.51 4.80 17.79
CA LYS A 9 17.14 6.04 18.48
C LYS A 9 16.86 7.11 17.43
N CYS A 10 15.87 7.97 17.67
CA CYS A 10 15.66 9.10 16.79
C CYS A 10 16.85 10.06 16.87
N LYS A 11 17.37 10.48 15.71
CA LYS A 11 18.45 11.46 15.61
C LYS A 11 17.96 12.91 15.63
N PHE A 12 16.65 13.12 15.53
CA PHE A 12 16.01 14.43 15.45
C PHE A 12 15.02 14.60 16.60
N THR A 13 14.59 15.84 16.82
CA THR A 13 13.49 16.14 17.73
C THR A 13 12.25 15.34 17.31
N PRO A 14 11.68 14.50 18.19
CA PRO A 14 10.46 13.77 17.87
C PRO A 14 9.33 14.71 17.48
N ARG A 15 8.52 14.31 16.50
CA ARG A 15 7.42 15.12 15.96
C ARG A 15 6.11 14.33 15.95
N PRO A 16 4.96 14.98 15.73
CA PRO A 16 3.73 14.29 15.35
C PRO A 16 3.95 13.51 14.05
N CYS A 17 3.55 12.24 14.03
CA CYS A 17 3.56 11.41 12.83
C CYS A 17 2.15 11.05 12.35
N ILE A 18 1.91 11.25 11.07
CA ILE A 18 0.65 10.87 10.42
C ILE A 18 0.89 9.74 9.42
N PHE A 19 0.21 8.63 9.62
CA PHE A 19 0.28 7.46 8.74
C PHE A 19 -0.90 7.45 7.77
N LEU A 20 -0.58 7.56 6.48
CA LEU A 20 -1.52 7.35 5.39
C LEU A 20 -1.27 5.96 4.79
N TYR A 21 -2.23 5.06 5.00
CA TYR A 21 -2.11 3.70 4.46
C TYR A 21 -2.47 3.65 2.97
N GLY A 22 -2.00 2.59 2.32
CA GLY A 22 -2.21 2.36 0.90
C GLY A 22 -3.58 1.81 0.53
N ILE A 23 -3.60 0.78 -0.31
CA ILE A 23 -4.85 0.23 -0.83
C ILE A 23 -5.56 -0.57 0.27
N GLY A 24 -6.85 -0.32 0.47
CA GLY A 24 -7.63 -1.16 1.38
C GLY A 24 -8.89 -0.81 2.15
N SER A 25 -9.29 0.46 2.10
CA SER A 25 -10.57 0.90 2.64
C SER A 25 -11.46 1.38 1.51
N SER A 26 -12.74 1.06 1.61
CA SER A 26 -13.83 1.55 0.76
C SER A 26 -14.60 2.71 1.41
N HIS A 27 -14.12 3.22 2.54
CA HIS A 27 -14.76 4.33 3.26
C HIS A 27 -13.73 5.29 3.83
N ASP A 28 -14.21 6.50 4.11
CA ASP A 28 -13.47 7.52 4.84
C ASP A 28 -13.85 7.48 6.32
N VAL A 29 -12.90 7.80 7.18
CA VAL A 29 -13.16 8.19 8.56
C VAL A 29 -12.73 9.64 8.71
N GLU A 30 -13.65 10.49 9.18
CA GLU A 30 -13.40 11.93 9.25
C GLU A 30 -12.28 12.28 10.25
N GLU A 31 -12.30 11.62 11.39
CA GLU A 31 -11.35 11.87 12.47
C GLU A 31 -10.02 11.13 12.26
N LEU A 32 -8.94 11.75 12.73
CA LEU A 32 -7.63 11.11 12.82
C LEU A 32 -7.65 10.02 13.90
N GLN A 33 -7.32 8.78 13.52
CA GLN A 33 -7.44 7.64 14.41
C GLN A 33 -6.19 7.45 15.27
N ASN A 34 -6.36 7.01 16.52
CA ASN A 34 -5.25 6.68 17.42
C ASN A 34 -4.69 5.26 17.24
N SER A 35 -5.35 4.44 16.41
CA SER A 35 -4.96 3.05 16.19
C SER A 35 -5.28 2.60 14.76
N PRO A 36 -4.56 1.60 14.21
CA PRO A 36 -4.80 1.08 12.88
C PRO A 36 -5.99 0.10 12.81
N LYS A 37 -6.78 -0.07 13.88
CA LYS A 37 -7.88 -1.06 13.94
C LYS A 37 -8.91 -0.88 12.81
N LYS A 38 -9.15 0.36 12.39
CA LYS A 38 -10.05 0.70 11.28
C LYS A 38 -9.41 0.56 9.89
N ALA A 39 -8.14 0.19 9.80
CA ALA A 39 -7.41 -0.03 8.54
C ALA A 39 -7.48 -1.50 8.06
N ASN A 40 -8.51 -2.25 8.45
CA ASN A 40 -8.77 -3.62 8.00
C ASN A 40 -7.59 -4.59 8.16
N GLY A 41 -6.77 -4.43 9.21
CA GLY A 41 -5.61 -5.30 9.47
C GLY A 41 -4.44 -5.13 8.49
N ARG A 42 -4.50 -4.17 7.55
CA ARG A 42 -3.45 -3.94 6.53
C ARG A 42 -2.26 -3.13 7.04
N MET A 43 -2.35 -2.63 8.28
CA MET A 43 -1.32 -1.81 8.91
C MET A 43 -1.11 -2.27 10.35
N GLY A 44 0.15 -2.51 10.71
CA GLY A 44 0.55 -2.79 12.07
C GLY A 44 0.49 -1.55 12.96
N ASN A 45 0.53 -1.74 14.27
CA ASN A 45 0.59 -0.62 15.21
C ASN A 45 2.03 -0.06 15.24
N MET A 46 2.19 1.18 14.78
CA MET A 46 3.47 1.86 14.67
C MET A 46 3.86 2.66 15.91
N ASN A 47 2.97 2.78 16.90
CA ASN A 47 3.18 3.60 18.10
C ASN A 47 4.43 3.16 18.90
N LYS A 48 4.85 1.90 18.80
CA LYS A 48 6.05 1.36 19.49
C LYS A 48 7.29 1.22 18.60
N HIS A 49 7.16 1.46 17.31
CA HIS A 49 8.22 1.17 16.32
C HIS A 49 8.63 2.41 15.53
N ALA A 50 8.14 3.59 15.93
CA ALA A 50 8.45 4.87 15.30
C ALA A 50 9.10 5.81 16.33
N PRO A 51 10.40 5.64 16.66
CA PRO A 51 11.09 6.35 17.74
C PRO A 51 11.18 7.87 17.52
N CYS A 52 10.99 8.35 16.29
CA CYS A 52 10.92 9.78 15.94
C CYS A 52 9.53 10.40 16.09
N CYS A 53 8.56 9.63 16.58
CA CYS A 53 7.17 10.05 16.71
C CYS A 53 6.79 10.12 18.18
N PHE A 54 6.46 11.31 18.70
CA PHE A 54 5.89 11.39 20.06
C PHE A 54 4.39 11.11 20.07
N THR A 55 3.72 11.31 18.93
CA THR A 55 2.32 10.97 18.72
C THR A 55 2.15 10.41 17.31
N VAL A 56 1.26 9.43 17.17
CA VAL A 56 1.00 8.74 15.90
C VAL A 56 -0.50 8.75 15.65
N LYS A 57 -0.90 9.24 14.48
CA LYS A 57 -2.27 9.15 13.99
C LYS A 57 -2.33 8.36 12.69
N TYR A 58 -3.47 7.72 12.48
CA TYR A 58 -3.77 6.94 11.28
C TYR A 58 -4.91 7.59 10.52
N VAL A 59 -4.70 7.78 9.23
CA VAL A 59 -5.69 8.35 8.30
C VAL A 59 -6.42 7.22 7.60
N ILE A 60 -7.76 7.24 7.65
CA ILE A 60 -8.61 6.28 6.93
C ILE A 60 -9.38 6.98 5.83
N LEU A 61 -9.03 6.66 4.59
CA LEU A 61 -9.62 7.19 3.36
C LEU A 61 -9.96 6.05 2.38
N ASN A 62 -10.97 6.27 1.56
CA ASN A 62 -11.38 5.37 0.50
C ASN A 62 -10.30 5.33 -0.59
N THR A 63 -9.48 4.28 -0.52
CA THR A 63 -8.40 3.99 -1.47
C THR A 63 -8.72 2.76 -2.32
N MET A 64 -9.98 2.35 -2.36
CA MET A 64 -10.47 1.26 -3.21
C MET A 64 -11.20 1.81 -4.43
N ASP A 65 -12.07 2.79 -4.21
CA ASP A 65 -12.97 3.31 -5.25
C ASP A 65 -12.40 4.52 -5.97
N PHE A 66 -11.29 5.08 -5.48
CA PHE A 66 -10.61 6.21 -6.08
C PHE A 66 -9.23 5.84 -6.60
N SER A 67 -8.91 6.34 -7.79
CA SER A 67 -7.55 6.28 -8.34
C SER A 67 -6.61 7.20 -7.55
N TRP A 68 -5.32 6.86 -7.49
CA TRP A 68 -4.32 7.78 -6.95
C TRP A 68 -4.18 9.11 -7.70
N THR A 69 -4.65 9.17 -8.95
CA THR A 69 -4.72 10.40 -9.75
C THR A 69 -5.99 11.22 -9.51
N ASN A 70 -6.92 10.73 -8.67
CA ASN A 70 -8.16 11.42 -8.36
C ASN A 70 -7.90 12.67 -7.49
N HIS A 71 -8.39 13.81 -7.94
CA HIS A 71 -8.16 15.09 -7.28
C HIS A 71 -8.80 15.16 -5.89
N THR A 72 -10.00 14.60 -5.69
CA THR A 72 -10.69 14.58 -4.40
C THR A 72 -9.97 13.72 -3.38
N LEU A 73 -9.43 12.56 -3.79
CA LEU A 73 -8.62 11.73 -2.91
C LEU A 73 -7.34 12.47 -2.48
N GLN A 74 -6.69 13.17 -3.41
CA GLN A 74 -5.50 13.97 -3.13
C GLN A 74 -5.81 15.16 -2.20
N ASP A 75 -6.96 15.81 -2.35
CA ASP A 75 -7.40 16.88 -1.43
C ASP A 75 -7.56 16.33 -0.02
N LYS A 76 -8.21 15.17 0.12
CA LYS A 76 -8.37 14.51 1.43
C LYS A 76 -7.03 14.14 2.05
N PHE A 77 -6.04 13.71 1.26
CA PHE A 77 -4.70 13.43 1.78
C PHE A 77 -4.03 14.69 2.34
N CYS A 78 -4.08 15.79 1.61
CA CYS A 78 -3.54 17.08 2.06
C CYS A 78 -4.29 17.61 3.29
N ASP A 79 -5.62 17.65 3.25
CA ASP A 79 -6.48 18.11 4.35
C ASP A 79 -6.21 17.34 5.66
N ARG A 80 -6.12 16.00 5.59
CA ARG A 80 -5.82 15.17 6.76
C ARG A 80 -4.43 15.43 7.33
N ALA A 81 -3.44 15.67 6.48
CA ALA A 81 -2.08 16.00 6.92
C ALA A 81 -2.01 17.40 7.54
N LEU A 82 -2.70 18.38 6.96
CA LEU A 82 -2.77 19.75 7.48
C LEU A 82 -3.43 19.81 8.86
N ARG A 83 -4.53 19.08 9.07
CA ARG A 83 -5.29 19.08 10.33
C ARG A 83 -4.56 18.47 11.53
N PHE A 84 -3.41 17.83 11.34
CA PHE A 84 -2.77 17.09 12.43
C PHE A 84 -1.82 17.92 13.30
N SER A 85 -1.17 18.91 12.71
CA SER A 85 -0.34 19.85 13.46
C SER A 85 -1.14 21.12 13.69
N ASP A 86 -1.30 21.51 14.95
CA ASP A 86 -1.92 22.78 15.36
C ASP A 86 -1.16 24.01 14.81
N ILE A 87 0.02 23.79 14.23
CA ILE A 87 0.95 24.78 13.70
C ILE A 87 1.05 24.70 12.16
N SER A 88 0.33 23.76 11.52
CA SER A 88 0.23 23.74 10.05
C SER A 88 -0.34 25.06 9.55
N ASP A 89 0.30 25.67 8.55
CA ASP A 89 -0.25 26.85 7.92
C ASP A 89 -1.35 26.44 6.92
N VAL A 90 -2.56 26.34 7.45
CA VAL A 90 -3.77 26.02 6.69
C VAL A 90 -4.03 27.05 5.58
N LYS A 91 -3.58 28.31 5.74
CA LYS A 91 -3.78 29.36 4.74
C LYS A 91 -2.85 29.18 3.53
N SER A 92 -1.63 28.71 3.73
CA SER A 92 -0.70 28.40 2.63
C SER A 92 -0.73 26.94 2.17
N ALA A 93 -1.58 26.10 2.76
CA ALA A 93 -1.63 24.65 2.51
C ALA A 93 -0.26 23.96 2.70
N THR A 94 0.52 24.45 3.67
CA THR A 94 1.85 23.92 3.99
C THR A 94 1.80 23.04 5.23
N ILE A 95 2.16 21.77 5.06
CA ILE A 95 2.30 20.79 6.13
C ILE A 95 3.63 21.06 6.84
N THR A 96 3.55 21.50 8.10
CA THR A 96 4.71 21.83 8.95
C THR A 96 4.72 20.96 10.19
N ASN A 97 5.87 20.90 10.85
CA ASN A 97 6.11 20.20 12.11
C ASN A 97 5.48 18.80 12.17
N THR A 98 5.53 18.05 11.07
CA THR A 98 4.86 16.75 10.93
C THR A 98 5.74 15.79 10.16
N VAL A 99 5.82 14.55 10.62
CA VAL A 99 6.37 13.45 9.82
C VAL A 99 5.22 12.75 9.11
N VAL A 100 5.12 12.93 7.80
CA VAL A 100 4.15 12.26 6.95
C VAL A 100 4.71 10.92 6.55
N ILE A 101 3.97 9.85 6.81
CA ILE A 101 4.39 8.49 6.51
C ILE A 101 3.36 7.86 5.57
N THR A 102 3.80 7.48 4.38
CA THR A 102 2.92 6.94 3.34
C THR A 102 3.32 5.51 2.98
N HIS A 103 2.35 4.61 2.92
CA HIS A 103 2.57 3.21 2.51
C HIS A 103 1.93 2.90 1.14
N SER A 104 2.64 2.18 0.28
CA SER A 104 2.08 1.64 -0.98
C SER A 104 1.49 2.75 -1.87
N ILE A 105 0.24 2.63 -2.33
CA ILE A 105 -0.43 3.65 -3.17
C ILE A 105 -0.53 5.02 -2.49
N ALA A 106 -0.47 5.12 -1.15
CA ALA A 106 -0.50 6.40 -0.45
C ALA A 106 0.68 7.30 -0.85
N GLY A 107 1.84 6.70 -1.14
CA GLY A 107 3.00 7.43 -1.63
C GLY A 107 2.73 8.09 -2.97
N LEU A 108 2.05 7.40 -3.89
CA LEU A 108 1.65 7.96 -5.19
C LEU A 108 0.65 9.11 -5.03
N VAL A 109 -0.37 8.92 -4.18
CA VAL A 109 -1.39 9.95 -3.92
C VAL A 109 -0.72 11.23 -3.40
N MET A 110 0.10 11.10 -2.36
CA MET A 110 0.80 12.24 -1.75
C MET A 110 1.77 12.89 -2.75
N SER A 111 2.57 12.10 -3.47
CA SER A 111 3.49 12.61 -4.50
C SER A 111 2.76 13.46 -5.54
N MET A 112 1.62 12.97 -6.02
CA MET A 112 0.84 13.67 -7.04
C MET A 112 0.19 14.93 -6.49
N ALA A 113 -0.38 14.86 -5.28
CA ALA A 113 -0.95 16.01 -4.59
C ALA A 113 0.08 17.16 -4.47
N LEU A 114 1.30 16.84 -4.05
CA LEU A 114 2.42 17.77 -3.98
C LEU A 114 2.83 18.28 -5.37
N ALA A 115 2.82 17.41 -6.39
CA ALA A 115 3.28 17.77 -7.73
C ALA A 115 2.30 18.69 -8.47
N ILE A 116 1.02 18.67 -8.10
CA ILE A 116 -0.01 19.54 -8.67
C ILE A 116 -0.36 20.72 -7.75
N GLY A 117 0.37 20.89 -6.64
CA GLY A 117 0.23 22.05 -5.76
C GLY A 117 -1.01 22.03 -4.87
N LYS A 118 -1.58 20.86 -4.54
CA LYS A 118 -2.67 20.76 -3.56
C LYS A 118 -2.21 21.06 -2.13
N CYS A 119 -0.96 20.72 -1.82
CA CYS A 119 -0.28 21.09 -0.60
C CYS A 119 1.24 21.06 -0.80
N SER A 120 1.98 21.57 0.18
CA SER A 120 3.45 21.56 0.24
C SER A 120 3.96 21.05 1.59
N PHE A 121 5.23 20.66 1.61
CA PHE A 121 5.96 20.38 2.84
C PHE A 121 6.78 21.61 3.23
N GLY A 122 6.66 22.03 4.48
CA GLY A 122 7.55 23.04 5.08
C GLY A 122 8.90 22.44 5.46
N GLU A 123 9.88 23.29 5.72
CA GLU A 123 11.27 22.90 6.05
C GLU A 123 11.38 22.02 7.31
N ASP A 124 10.42 22.15 8.22
CA ASP A 124 10.36 21.44 9.49
C ASP A 124 9.53 20.13 9.43
N SER A 125 9.04 19.77 8.25
CA SER A 125 8.33 18.53 7.99
C SER A 125 9.28 17.45 7.43
N THR A 126 8.84 16.19 7.48
CA THR A 126 9.61 15.08 6.89
C THR A 126 8.64 14.10 6.25
N TRP A 127 9.00 13.56 5.09
CA TRP A 127 8.18 12.57 4.42
C TRP A 127 8.92 11.24 4.31
N VAL A 128 8.28 10.18 4.80
CA VAL A 128 8.78 8.80 4.71
C VAL A 128 7.86 7.99 3.80
N GLY A 129 8.38 7.58 2.65
CA GLY A 129 7.70 6.67 1.72
C GLY A 129 8.08 5.21 1.99
N ILE A 130 7.11 4.37 2.32
CA ILE A 130 7.30 2.93 2.56
C ILE A 130 6.69 2.16 1.39
N SER A 131 7.53 1.43 0.64
CA SER A 131 7.11 0.57 -0.48
C SER A 131 6.18 1.30 -1.47
N SER A 132 6.49 2.56 -1.76
CA SER A 132 5.63 3.40 -2.61
C SER A 132 5.68 2.93 -4.06
N LEU A 133 4.52 2.80 -4.70
CA LEU A 133 4.37 2.23 -6.05
C LEU A 133 4.75 3.22 -7.16
N MET A 134 5.94 3.82 -7.10
CA MET A 134 6.37 4.92 -7.98
C MET A 134 6.45 4.55 -9.47
N THR A 135 6.43 3.26 -9.79
CA THR A 135 6.39 2.73 -11.16
C THR A 135 5.18 1.83 -11.39
N GLY A 136 4.19 1.85 -10.49
CA GLY A 136 3.06 0.93 -10.51
C GLY A 136 3.37 -0.44 -9.90
N SER A 137 2.53 -1.42 -10.24
CA SER A 137 2.46 -2.75 -9.62
C SER A 137 2.27 -3.80 -10.70
N MET A 138 3.27 -4.68 -10.85
CA MET A 138 3.19 -5.84 -11.76
C MET A 138 1.99 -6.75 -11.44
N ALA A 139 1.58 -6.83 -10.17
CA ALA A 139 0.40 -7.59 -9.79
C ALA A 139 -0.87 -7.01 -10.44
N SER A 140 -0.97 -5.69 -10.58
CA SER A 140 -2.10 -5.07 -11.28
C SER A 140 -2.11 -5.38 -12.76
N ASP A 141 -0.95 -5.42 -13.42
CA ASP A 141 -0.88 -5.83 -14.83
C ASP A 141 -1.28 -7.29 -14.98
N TYR A 142 -0.78 -8.17 -14.11
CA TYR A 142 -1.20 -9.56 -14.08
C TYR A 142 -2.72 -9.71 -13.98
N PHE A 143 -3.34 -8.98 -13.04
CA PHE A 143 -4.80 -9.02 -12.94
C PHE A 143 -5.46 -8.51 -14.22
N GLN A 144 -4.97 -7.44 -14.83
CA GLN A 144 -5.51 -6.96 -16.11
C GLN A 144 -5.40 -8.03 -17.20
N TYR A 145 -4.25 -8.70 -17.34
CA TYR A 145 -4.03 -9.80 -18.29
C TYR A 145 -4.96 -11.00 -18.06
N PHE A 146 -5.13 -11.42 -16.80
CA PHE A 146 -6.08 -12.47 -16.45
C PHE A 146 -7.50 -12.08 -16.88
N CYS A 147 -7.84 -10.81 -16.69
CA CYS A 147 -9.16 -10.27 -16.90
C CYS A 147 -9.50 -9.96 -18.37
N THR A 148 -8.51 -9.67 -19.19
CA THR A 148 -8.65 -9.56 -20.65
C THR A 148 -8.58 -10.93 -21.35
N GLY A 149 -8.38 -12.02 -20.59
CA GLY A 149 -8.25 -13.38 -21.13
C GLY A 149 -6.91 -13.65 -21.82
N GLU A 150 -5.92 -12.78 -21.62
CA GLU A 150 -4.59 -12.88 -22.22
C GLU A 150 -3.67 -13.86 -21.48
N ILE A 151 -4.02 -14.21 -20.24
CA ILE A 151 -3.37 -15.28 -19.48
C ILE A 151 -4.33 -16.46 -19.33
N SER A 152 -3.94 -17.62 -19.86
CA SER A 152 -4.63 -18.90 -19.64
C SER A 152 -4.23 -19.51 -18.28
N ASN A 153 -5.01 -20.49 -17.81
CA ASN A 153 -4.98 -21.11 -16.46
C ASN A 153 -3.61 -21.62 -15.95
N PHE A 154 -2.54 -21.56 -16.74
CA PHE A 154 -1.20 -22.03 -16.35
C PHE A 154 -0.45 -21.01 -15.47
N ALA A 155 -0.62 -19.70 -15.69
CA ALA A 155 0.06 -18.70 -14.84
C ALA A 155 -0.63 -18.49 -13.48
N THR A 156 -1.91 -18.88 -13.35
CA THR A 156 -2.63 -18.87 -12.07
C THR A 156 -2.04 -19.85 -11.07
N ASP A 157 -1.50 -20.99 -11.52
CA ASP A 157 -0.82 -21.95 -10.63
C ASP A 157 0.55 -21.42 -10.15
N LEU A 158 1.20 -20.56 -10.94
CA LEU A 158 2.45 -19.90 -10.57
C LEU A 158 2.22 -18.76 -9.56
N LEU A 159 1.07 -18.09 -9.63
CA LEU A 159 0.70 -17.04 -8.69
C LEU A 159 0.11 -17.59 -7.39
N GLU A 160 -0.63 -18.70 -7.45
CA GLU A 160 -0.94 -19.51 -6.27
C GLU A 160 0.35 -19.95 -5.54
N TYR A 161 1.43 -20.25 -6.28
CA TYR A 161 2.73 -20.57 -5.71
C TYR A 161 3.39 -19.36 -5.01
N PHE A 162 3.35 -18.16 -5.61
CA PHE A 162 3.87 -16.95 -4.97
C PHE A 162 3.02 -16.52 -3.75
N GLU A 163 1.70 -16.63 -3.81
CA GLU A 163 0.78 -16.34 -2.70
C GLU A 163 0.87 -17.40 -1.58
N ALA A 164 1.13 -18.66 -1.93
CA ALA A 164 1.40 -19.73 -0.99
C ALA A 164 2.58 -19.42 -0.05
N THR A 165 3.61 -18.69 -0.50
CA THR A 165 4.75 -18.32 0.35
C THR A 165 4.41 -17.27 1.41
N ALA A 166 3.21 -16.67 1.38
CA ALA A 166 2.77 -15.68 2.37
C ALA A 166 2.00 -16.29 3.56
N ASN A 167 1.56 -17.56 3.46
CA ASN A 167 0.80 -18.26 4.50
C ASN A 167 1.07 -19.77 4.46
N GLU A 168 1.55 -20.33 5.57
CA GLU A 168 1.88 -21.76 5.70
C GLU A 168 0.71 -22.69 5.32
N THR A 169 -0.52 -22.31 5.63
CA THR A 169 -1.71 -23.13 5.32
C THR A 169 -1.98 -23.19 3.81
N LEU A 170 -1.74 -22.09 3.10
CA LEU A 170 -1.87 -22.03 1.64
C LEU A 170 -0.72 -22.75 0.95
N CYS A 171 0.49 -22.60 1.49
CA CYS A 171 1.67 -23.32 1.06
C CYS A 171 1.48 -24.84 1.09
N VAL A 172 0.96 -25.37 2.21
CA VAL A 172 0.70 -26.81 2.36
C VAL A 172 -0.40 -27.28 1.42
N LYS A 173 -1.49 -26.51 1.24
CA LYS A 173 -2.56 -26.83 0.29
C LYS A 173 -2.05 -26.89 -1.16
N TRP A 174 -1.19 -25.93 -1.54
CA TRP A 174 -0.54 -25.93 -2.85
C TRP A 174 0.38 -27.15 -3.02
N CYS A 175 1.22 -27.48 -2.03
CA CYS A 175 2.09 -28.66 -2.09
C CYS A 175 1.32 -29.98 -2.25
N ILE A 176 0.11 -30.08 -1.67
CA ILE A 176 -0.79 -31.23 -1.89
C ILE A 176 -1.36 -31.22 -3.32
N LYS A 177 -1.76 -30.05 -3.83
CA LYS A 177 -2.30 -29.90 -5.20
C LYS A 177 -1.27 -30.29 -6.26
N VAL A 178 0.01 -29.92 -6.09
CA VAL A 178 1.08 -30.23 -7.04
C VAL A 178 1.77 -31.58 -6.79
N GLY A 179 1.27 -32.37 -5.83
CA GLY A 179 1.75 -33.74 -5.58
C GLY A 179 3.07 -33.86 -4.83
N ILE A 180 3.58 -32.78 -4.24
CA ILE A 180 4.78 -32.77 -3.39
C ILE A 180 4.50 -33.44 -2.04
N ILE A 181 3.25 -33.37 -1.56
CA ILE A 181 2.77 -34.08 -0.37
C ILE A 181 1.53 -34.88 -0.73
N ASP A 182 1.44 -36.12 -0.23
CA ASP A 182 0.25 -36.95 -0.38
C ASP A 182 -0.93 -36.37 0.41
N LYS A 183 -2.10 -36.31 -0.22
CA LYS A 183 -3.38 -35.87 0.37
C LYS A 183 -3.80 -36.68 1.61
N LYS A 184 -3.28 -37.91 1.77
CA LYS A 184 -3.47 -38.80 2.92
C LYS A 184 -2.33 -38.76 3.95
N SER A 185 -1.26 -38.02 3.67
CA SER A 185 -0.14 -37.86 4.60
C SER A 185 -0.56 -37.07 5.84
N ARG A 186 -0.23 -37.59 7.04
CA ARG A 186 -0.40 -36.87 8.31
C ARG A 186 0.61 -35.74 8.52
N LYS A 187 1.59 -35.56 7.61
CA LYS A 187 2.58 -34.48 7.71
C LYS A 187 1.95 -33.15 7.30
N LYS A 188 1.89 -32.21 8.25
CA LYS A 188 1.35 -30.85 8.06
C LYS A 188 2.37 -29.85 7.51
N SER A 189 3.60 -30.25 7.23
CA SER A 189 4.67 -29.35 6.80
C SER A 189 5.19 -29.72 5.41
N CYS A 190 5.25 -28.73 4.54
CA CYS A 190 5.86 -28.84 3.22
C CYS A 190 7.32 -28.37 3.28
N PRO A 191 8.30 -29.13 2.73
CA PRO A 191 9.71 -28.77 2.80
C PRO A 191 10.06 -27.47 2.07
N LEU A 192 9.18 -27.00 1.18
CA LEU A 192 9.31 -25.73 0.47
C LEU A 192 8.72 -24.54 1.25
N CYS A 193 8.15 -24.76 2.44
CA CYS A 193 7.44 -23.75 3.22
C CYS A 193 8.18 -23.46 4.54
N PRO A 194 9.10 -22.47 4.56
CA PRO A 194 9.71 -22.02 5.80
C PRO A 194 8.70 -21.18 6.64
N LEU A 195 8.42 -21.62 7.87
CA LEU A 195 7.64 -20.93 8.92
C LEU A 195 8.23 -19.56 9.35
N PRO A 196 7.47 -18.64 10.01
CA PRO A 196 6.09 -18.18 9.76
C PRO A 196 6.01 -16.64 9.67
N ALA A 197 5.12 -16.10 8.83
CA ALA A 197 4.61 -14.73 9.00
C ALA A 197 3.32 -14.79 9.82
N THR A 198 3.40 -14.49 11.12
CA THR A 198 2.24 -14.42 12.02
C THR A 198 1.38 -13.19 11.68
N GLY A 199 0.24 -13.38 11.02
CA GLY A 199 -0.75 -12.32 10.80
C GLY A 199 -2.02 -12.81 10.09
N PRO A 200 -3.21 -12.22 10.38
CA PRO A 200 -4.49 -12.73 9.89
C PRO A 200 -4.73 -12.31 8.44
N TYR A 201 -4.17 -13.06 7.49
CA TYR A 201 -4.42 -12.90 6.05
C TYR A 201 -5.69 -13.65 5.55
N GLU A 202 -6.42 -14.33 6.43
CA GLU A 202 -7.61 -15.13 6.07
C GLU A 202 -8.73 -14.33 5.39
N LYS A 203 -8.81 -13.01 5.59
CA LYS A 203 -9.79 -12.15 4.90
C LYS A 203 -9.34 -11.61 3.54
N ALA A 204 -8.09 -11.82 3.12
CA ALA A 204 -7.62 -11.39 1.81
C ALA A 204 -8.04 -12.35 0.68
N MET A 205 -8.37 -13.60 1.02
CA MET A 205 -8.71 -14.65 0.05
C MET A 205 -10.14 -14.60 -0.48
N GLU A 206 -11.03 -13.80 0.12
CA GLU A 206 -12.42 -13.66 -0.34
C GLU A 206 -12.57 -12.77 -1.58
N VAL A 207 -11.45 -12.30 -2.17
CA VAL A 207 -11.43 -11.33 -3.27
C VAL A 207 -10.94 -11.92 -4.59
N LEU A 208 -10.57 -13.20 -4.66
CA LEU A 208 -10.42 -13.88 -5.95
C LEU A 208 -11.81 -14.35 -6.37
N PRO A 209 -12.44 -13.76 -7.41
CA PRO A 209 -13.75 -14.21 -7.83
C PRO A 209 -13.58 -15.62 -8.40
N SER A 210 -14.07 -16.62 -7.67
CA SER A 210 -14.31 -17.97 -8.17
C SER A 210 -15.40 -18.02 -9.25
N HIS A 211 -15.95 -16.88 -9.65
CA HIS A 211 -16.92 -16.75 -10.72
C HIS A 211 -16.26 -16.26 -12.01
N LYS A 212 -15.76 -17.22 -12.79
CA LYS A 212 -15.70 -17.09 -14.25
C LYS A 212 -17.14 -17.05 -14.78
N SER A 213 -17.79 -15.91 -14.70
CA SER A 213 -18.74 -15.52 -15.74
C SER A 213 -17.90 -14.92 -16.87
N PHE A 214 -18.00 -15.50 -18.07
CA PHE A 214 -17.39 -14.97 -19.28
C PHE A 214 -17.60 -13.45 -19.35
N GLY A 215 -16.52 -12.67 -19.26
CA GLY A 215 -16.50 -11.31 -19.80
C GLY A 215 -16.27 -10.12 -18.86
N GLN A 216 -16.23 -10.22 -17.52
CA GLN A 216 -15.96 -9.03 -16.69
C GLN A 216 -15.23 -9.33 -15.38
N CYS A 217 -13.91 -9.17 -15.34
CA CYS A 217 -13.30 -8.83 -14.06
C CYS A 217 -13.54 -7.36 -13.76
N ARG A 218 -14.32 -7.08 -12.73
CA ARG A 218 -14.48 -5.72 -12.22
C ARG A 218 -13.43 -5.46 -11.14
N MET A 219 -12.20 -5.14 -11.53
CA MET A 219 -11.18 -4.70 -10.57
C MET A 219 -11.57 -3.34 -9.95
N PRO A 220 -11.26 -3.07 -8.67
CA PRO A 220 -11.40 -1.74 -8.09
C PRO A 220 -10.56 -0.70 -8.84
N ILE A 221 -11.06 0.54 -8.92
CA ILE A 221 -10.43 1.66 -9.65
C ILE A 221 -9.00 1.89 -9.17
N SER A 222 -8.76 1.75 -7.86
CA SER A 222 -7.40 1.91 -7.32
C SER A 222 -6.41 0.91 -7.91
N ARG A 223 -6.79 -0.37 -8.09
CA ARG A 223 -5.95 -1.42 -8.70
C ARG A 223 -5.73 -1.20 -10.19
N GLN A 224 -6.76 -0.78 -10.91
CA GLN A 224 -6.65 -0.43 -12.34
C GLN A 224 -5.68 0.73 -12.54
N SER A 225 -5.65 1.67 -11.59
CA SER A 225 -4.82 2.86 -11.70
C SER A 225 -3.36 2.67 -11.31
N ILE A 226 -2.96 1.49 -10.78
CA ILE A 226 -1.57 1.22 -10.38
C ILE A 226 -0.88 0.20 -11.29
N VAL A 227 -1.34 0.06 -12.54
CA VAL A 227 -0.63 -0.70 -13.59
C VAL A 227 0.79 -0.17 -13.80
N TYR A 228 1.73 -1.03 -14.15
CA TYR A 228 3.14 -0.64 -14.19
C TYR A 228 3.42 0.37 -15.30
N GLN A 229 4.34 1.29 -15.02
CA GLN A 229 4.66 2.38 -15.93
C GLN A 229 5.27 1.84 -17.22
N ASN A 230 4.81 2.34 -18.36
CA ASN A 230 5.19 1.92 -19.71
C ASN A 230 4.74 0.50 -20.11
N GLU A 231 3.92 -0.17 -19.29
CA GLU A 231 3.34 -1.45 -19.68
C GLU A 231 2.12 -1.28 -20.57
N LYS A 232 1.71 -2.39 -21.18
CA LYS A 232 0.56 -2.51 -22.09
C LYS A 232 -0.72 -1.84 -21.56
N HIS A 233 -0.98 -1.94 -20.25
CA HIS A 233 -2.21 -1.43 -19.64
C HIS A 233 -2.10 0.02 -19.14
N ALA A 234 -0.90 0.62 -19.15
CA ALA A 234 -0.71 1.98 -18.71
C ALA A 234 -1.01 2.99 -19.83
N SER A 235 -2.05 3.80 -19.64
CA SER A 235 -2.37 4.88 -20.57
C SER A 235 -1.29 5.97 -20.60
N LYS A 236 -1.21 6.73 -21.71
CA LYS A 236 -0.31 7.89 -21.83
C LYS A 236 -0.47 8.87 -20.65
N ARG A 237 -1.71 9.20 -20.28
CA ARG A 237 -2.01 10.08 -19.14
C ARG A 237 -1.50 9.52 -17.82
N LEU A 238 -1.64 8.20 -17.62
CA LEU A 238 -1.16 7.55 -16.40
C LEU A 238 0.38 7.54 -16.35
N ASN A 239 1.05 7.29 -17.48
CA ASN A 239 2.51 7.36 -17.59
C ASN A 239 3.03 8.77 -17.29
N GLU A 240 2.38 9.81 -17.81
CA GLU A 240 2.70 11.21 -17.50
C GLU A 240 2.53 11.50 -16.00
N ALA A 241 1.46 11.00 -15.38
CA ALA A 241 1.25 11.14 -13.95
C ALA A 241 2.37 10.46 -13.15
N TYR A 242 2.82 9.26 -13.54
CA TYR A 242 3.94 8.56 -12.89
C TYR A 242 5.22 9.38 -12.94
N VAL A 243 5.56 9.93 -14.12
CA VAL A 243 6.73 10.81 -14.27
C VAL A 243 6.64 12.01 -13.34
N LYS A 244 5.47 12.66 -13.30
CA LYS A 244 5.23 13.84 -12.47
C LYS A 244 5.35 13.53 -10.98
N ALA A 245 4.69 12.48 -10.50
CA ALA A 245 4.73 12.04 -9.11
C ALA A 245 6.15 11.66 -8.67
N ARG A 246 6.87 10.86 -9.47
CA ARG A 246 8.25 10.45 -9.18
C ARG A 246 9.21 11.63 -9.16
N LYS A 247 9.11 12.55 -10.13
CA LYS A 247 9.94 13.77 -10.14
C LYS A 247 9.75 14.56 -8.85
N ARG A 248 8.50 14.68 -8.39
CA ARG A 248 8.21 15.36 -7.12
C ARG A 248 8.77 14.59 -5.93
N MET A 249 8.59 13.27 -5.85
CA MET A 249 9.15 12.46 -4.77
C MET A 249 10.67 12.58 -4.69
N LEU A 250 11.37 12.49 -5.82
CA LEU A 250 12.82 12.66 -5.88
C LEU A 250 13.25 14.07 -5.45
N SER A 251 12.52 15.12 -5.85
CA SER A 251 12.82 16.49 -5.40
C SER A 251 12.65 16.69 -3.89
N THR A 252 11.84 15.85 -3.23
CA THR A 252 11.64 15.90 -1.77
C THR A 252 12.62 15.00 -1.02
N LEU A 253 13.22 14.01 -1.70
CA LEU A 253 14.26 13.13 -1.14
C LEU A 253 15.65 13.80 -1.10
N VAL A 254 15.87 14.84 -1.92
CA VAL A 254 17.09 15.64 -1.87
C VAL A 254 16.92 16.68 -0.76
N LEU A 255 17.55 16.40 0.40
CA LEU A 255 17.82 17.26 1.57
C LEU A 255 17.39 16.58 2.89
N GLN A 256 18.10 15.52 3.28
CA GLN A 256 18.39 15.20 4.69
C GLN A 256 19.80 14.62 4.80
#